data_AF-A0A941GTA3-F1
#
_entry.id   AF-A0A941GTA3-F1
#
_cell.length_a   1.000
_cell.length_b   1.000
_cell.length_c   1.000
_cell.angle_alpha   90.00
_cell.angle_beta   90.00
_cell.angle_gamma   90.00
#
_symmetry.space_group_name_H-M   'P 1'
#
loop_
_entity.id
_entity.type
_entity.pdbx_description
1 polymer ?
#
loop_
_entity_poly.entity_id
_entity_poly.type
_entity_poly.pdbx_seq_one_letter_code
_entity_poly.pdbx_strand_id
1 'polypeptide(L)'
;MTDRVFQENSVNLPLNWTPPEQIITIFDVFIGYLLLDAWIGNSDRHHENWAFIRTQSATYLAPTYDHASSLGRNESDEKCKQRLMTKDQGFSVQAYVEKCQSCVYANSSEKKPLKTFDAFIQAAQYNPKAAYRWLENLAKISTSDTLKLFQKIPPERIASISIEFAQKILEINQTRLLALRDTRL
;
A
#
# COMPACT_ATOMS: atom_id res chain seq x y z
N MET A 1 -28.19 3.56 17.03
CA MET A 1 -27.44 4.02 18.23
C MET A 1 -25.96 4.09 17.87
N THR A 2 -25.60 4.95 16.90
CA THR A 2 -24.30 4.87 16.20
C THR A 2 -23.94 6.24 15.60
N ASP A 3 -23.95 7.30 16.42
CA ASP A 3 -23.54 8.65 15.97
C ASP A 3 -22.71 9.42 17.02
N ARG A 4 -22.28 8.78 18.12
CA ARG A 4 -21.70 9.51 19.27
C ARG A 4 -20.20 9.33 19.53
N VAL A 5 -19.46 8.62 18.67
CA VAL A 5 -18.00 8.44 18.89
C VAL A 5 -17.16 9.52 18.19
N PHE A 6 -17.69 10.23 17.19
CA PHE A 6 -16.90 11.15 16.36
C PHE A 6 -17.06 12.65 16.69
N GLN A 7 -17.83 13.03 17.71
CA GLN A 7 -18.07 14.44 18.03
C GLN A 7 -17.19 15.05 19.14
N GLU A 8 -16.32 14.30 19.82
CA GLU A 8 -15.51 14.85 20.93
C GLU A 8 -14.00 14.56 20.89
N ASN A 9 -13.44 13.97 19.83
CA ASN A 9 -11.98 13.87 19.66
C ASN A 9 -11.59 13.98 18.17
N SER A 10 -11.26 15.19 17.71
CA SER A 10 -10.62 15.36 16.40
C SER A 10 -9.25 14.65 16.45
N VAL A 11 -9.14 13.50 15.77
CA VAL A 11 -7.85 12.82 15.61
C VAL A 11 -6.99 13.66 14.67
N ASN A 12 -5.76 13.94 15.09
CA ASN A 12 -4.79 14.70 14.32
C ASN A 12 -4.04 13.82 13.32
N LEU A 13 -3.44 14.46 12.31
CA LEU A 13 -2.49 13.82 11.39
C LEU A 13 -1.27 13.27 12.15
N PRO A 14 -0.44 12.42 11.54
CA PRO A 14 0.75 11.88 12.21
C PRO A 14 1.62 12.94 12.88
N LEU A 15 2.05 12.63 14.11
CA LEU A 15 2.83 13.55 14.95
C LEU A 15 4.14 13.93 14.25
N ASN A 16 4.48 15.23 14.28
CA ASN A 16 5.68 15.78 13.65
C ASN A 16 5.80 15.53 12.13
N TRP A 17 4.69 15.25 11.45
CA TRP A 17 4.67 15.04 10.01
C TRP A 17 4.06 16.23 9.28
N THR A 18 4.71 16.67 8.21
CA THR A 18 4.17 17.69 7.31
C THR A 18 3.45 16.98 6.16
N PRO A 19 2.11 17.09 6.04
CA PRO A 19 1.38 16.45 4.96
C PRO A 19 1.72 17.08 3.61
N PRO A 20 1.68 16.30 2.51
CA PRO A 20 1.60 16.88 1.18
C PRO A 20 0.39 17.82 1.07
N GLU A 21 0.47 18.84 0.22
CA GLU A 21 -0.68 19.69 -0.10
C GLU A 21 -1.91 18.83 -0.43
N GLN A 22 -3.11 19.26 -0.06
CA GLN A 22 -4.38 18.55 -0.27
C GLN A 22 -4.61 17.31 0.60
N ILE A 23 -3.64 16.94 1.46
CA ILE A 23 -3.84 15.93 2.51
C ILE A 23 -4.14 16.66 3.82
N ILE A 24 -5.41 16.65 4.23
CA ILE A 24 -5.92 17.50 5.32
C ILE A 24 -6.44 16.65 6.48
N THR A 25 -7.07 15.53 6.17
CA THR A 25 -7.74 14.65 7.15
C THR A 25 -7.00 13.35 7.36
N ILE A 26 -7.32 12.64 8.45
CA ILE A 26 -6.80 11.29 8.69
C ILE A 26 -7.22 10.30 7.59
N PHE A 27 -8.38 10.51 6.96
CA PHE A 27 -8.85 9.68 5.86
C PHE A 27 -7.98 9.89 4.63
N ASP A 28 -7.57 11.13 4.36
CA ASP A 28 -6.66 11.45 3.26
C ASP A 28 -5.30 10.76 3.45
N VAL A 29 -4.81 10.67 4.69
CA VAL A 29 -3.59 9.91 5.02
C VAL A 29 -3.81 8.42 4.83
N PHE A 30 -4.95 7.88 5.28
CA PHE A 30 -5.27 6.47 5.17
C PHE A 30 -5.42 6.01 3.70
N ILE A 31 -5.92 6.87 2.81
CA ILE A 31 -5.88 6.64 1.35
C ILE A 31 -4.44 6.40 0.88
N GLY A 32 -3.48 7.17 1.41
CA GLY A 32 -2.05 6.98 1.14
C GLY A 32 -1.50 5.66 1.67
N TYR A 33 -2.01 5.17 2.82
CA TYR A 33 -1.62 3.87 3.35
C TYR A 33 -2.09 2.73 2.43
N LEU A 34 -3.33 2.83 1.94
CA LEU A 34 -3.88 1.85 1.00
C LEU A 34 -3.23 1.92 -0.38
N LEU A 35 -2.83 3.12 -0.85
CA LEU A 35 -1.98 3.25 -2.03
C LEU A 35 -0.66 2.50 -1.83
N LEU A 36 0.00 2.71 -0.69
CA LEU A 36 1.27 2.04 -0.39
C LEU A 36 1.08 0.52 -0.38
N ASP A 37 0.05 0.02 0.29
CA ASP A 37 -0.26 -1.42 0.36
C ASP A 37 -0.51 -2.02 -1.03
N ALA A 38 -1.25 -1.30 -1.89
CA ALA A 38 -1.47 -1.70 -3.27
C ALA A 38 -0.16 -1.72 -4.08
N TRP A 39 0.72 -0.74 -3.87
CA TRP A 39 1.98 -0.63 -4.59
C TRP A 39 2.96 -1.75 -4.20
N ILE A 40 3.18 -1.97 -2.91
CA ILE A 40 4.14 -2.96 -2.40
C ILE A 40 3.55 -4.37 -2.29
N GLY A 41 2.25 -4.53 -2.53
CA GLY A 41 1.54 -5.80 -2.39
C GLY A 41 1.48 -6.29 -0.93
N ASN A 42 1.16 -5.38 0.00
CA ASN A 42 1.03 -5.72 1.42
C ASN A 42 -0.30 -6.41 1.69
N SER A 43 -0.25 -7.71 2.02
CA SER A 43 -1.47 -8.50 2.15
C SER A 43 -2.10 -8.50 3.55
N ASP A 44 -1.53 -7.75 4.49
CA ASP A 44 -1.77 -7.96 5.92
C ASP A 44 -2.18 -6.67 6.64
N ARG A 45 -2.87 -5.74 5.96
CA ARG A 45 -3.38 -4.52 6.58
C ARG A 45 -4.64 -4.80 7.43
N HIS A 46 -4.47 -5.45 8.57
CA HIS A 46 -5.54 -5.62 9.57
C HIS A 46 -5.51 -4.51 10.63
N HIS A 47 -6.50 -4.53 11.53
CA HIS A 47 -6.73 -3.47 12.53
C HIS A 47 -5.60 -3.27 13.56
N GLU A 48 -4.65 -4.19 13.65
CA GLU A 48 -3.48 -4.04 14.55
C GLU A 48 -2.27 -3.43 13.81
N ASN A 49 -2.29 -3.47 12.47
CA ASN A 49 -1.24 -2.92 11.60
C ASN A 49 -1.49 -1.44 11.25
N TRP A 50 -2.30 -0.76 12.04
CA TRP A 50 -2.40 0.70 12.12
C TRP A 50 -2.98 1.06 13.49
N ALA A 51 -2.69 2.25 13.99
CA ALA A 51 -3.11 2.64 15.33
C ALA A 51 -3.24 4.15 15.47
N PHE A 52 -3.72 4.56 16.63
CA PHE A 52 -3.65 5.93 17.10
C PHE A 52 -2.60 6.06 18.20
N ILE A 53 -1.82 7.13 18.16
CA ILE A 53 -0.94 7.55 19.25
C ILE A 53 -1.75 8.50 20.14
N ARG A 54 -1.97 8.10 21.39
CA ARG A 54 -2.63 8.95 22.39
C ARG A 54 -1.60 9.60 23.30
N THR A 55 -1.64 10.92 23.33
CA THR A 55 -0.90 11.75 24.28
C THR A 55 -1.86 12.25 25.37
N GLN A 56 -1.34 12.97 26.37
CA GLN A 56 -2.19 13.58 27.40
C GLN A 56 -3.19 14.61 26.83
N SER A 57 -2.82 15.30 25.74
CA SER A 57 -3.60 16.42 25.19
C SER A 57 -4.31 16.13 23.88
N ALA A 58 -3.91 15.08 23.16
CA ALA A 58 -4.37 14.84 21.80
C ALA A 58 -4.20 13.38 21.35
N THR A 59 -5.00 12.99 20.37
CA THR A 59 -4.88 11.71 19.65
C THR A 59 -4.40 11.98 18.23
N TYR A 60 -3.46 11.18 17.74
CA TYR A 60 -2.87 11.29 16.41
C TYR A 60 -2.99 9.96 15.67
N LEU A 61 -3.17 9.97 14.36
CA LEU A 61 -2.96 8.77 13.55
C LEU A 61 -1.47 8.38 13.62
N ALA A 62 -1.17 7.12 13.92
CA ALA A 62 0.22 6.65 13.88
C ALA A 62 0.73 6.68 12.42
N PRO A 63 2.02 6.97 12.17
CA PRO A 63 2.66 6.68 10.89
C PRO A 63 2.42 5.22 10.47
N THR A 64 2.43 4.94 9.17
CA THR A 64 2.27 3.56 8.70
C THR A 64 3.43 2.68 9.19
N TYR A 65 3.11 1.46 9.62
CA TYR A 65 4.07 0.48 10.11
C TYR A 65 3.65 -0.94 9.72
N ASP A 66 4.52 -1.90 10.05
CA ASP A 66 4.39 -3.34 9.79
C ASP A 66 4.03 -3.67 8.33
N HIS A 67 5.05 -3.58 7.46
CA HIS A 67 4.94 -3.91 6.04
C HIS A 67 5.67 -5.23 5.71
N ALA A 68 5.94 -6.07 6.72
CA ALA A 68 6.74 -7.28 6.51
C ALA A 68 6.05 -8.28 5.57
N SER A 69 4.72 -8.27 5.51
CA SER A 69 3.88 -9.09 4.62
C SER A 69 3.73 -8.50 3.20
N SER A 70 4.82 -7.96 2.64
CA SER A 70 4.84 -7.32 1.31
C SER A 70 6.00 -7.84 0.43
N LEU A 71 6.09 -7.32 -0.81
CA LEU A 71 7.24 -7.51 -1.72
C LEU A 71 7.66 -8.96 -1.96
N GLY A 72 6.71 -9.90 -1.90
CA GLY A 72 7.01 -11.29 -2.20
C GLY A 72 7.65 -12.08 -1.06
N ARG A 73 7.62 -11.60 0.20
CA ARG A 73 8.39 -12.19 1.32
C ARG A 73 8.25 -13.70 1.56
N ASN A 74 7.17 -14.32 1.08
CA ASN A 74 6.87 -15.74 1.24
C ASN A 74 7.30 -16.59 0.02
N GLU A 75 7.75 -15.96 -1.05
CA GLU A 75 8.18 -16.63 -2.27
C GLU A 75 9.67 -16.99 -2.14
N SER A 76 9.99 -18.27 -2.34
CA SER A 76 11.40 -18.72 -2.35
C SER A 76 12.12 -18.21 -3.59
N ASP A 77 13.45 -18.18 -3.55
CA ASP A 77 14.28 -17.76 -4.70
C ASP A 77 13.96 -18.57 -5.97
N GLU A 78 13.74 -19.88 -5.86
CA GLU A 78 13.31 -20.73 -6.99
C GLU A 78 11.97 -20.28 -7.55
N LYS A 79 11.01 -19.95 -6.69
CA LYS A 79 9.66 -19.58 -7.11
C LYS A 79 9.65 -18.17 -7.70
N CYS A 80 10.41 -17.24 -7.14
CA CYS A 80 10.71 -15.94 -7.73
C CYS A 80 11.23 -16.12 -9.17
N LYS A 81 12.25 -16.97 -9.36
CA LYS A 81 12.81 -17.28 -10.69
C LYS A 81 11.76 -17.87 -11.64
N GLN A 82 10.99 -18.86 -11.19
CA GLN A 82 9.95 -19.49 -12.02
C GLN A 82 8.89 -18.46 -12.46
N ARG A 83 8.43 -17.60 -11.55
CA ARG A 83 7.42 -16.56 -11.86
C ARG A 83 7.95 -15.49 -12.82
N LEU A 84 9.24 -15.14 -12.71
CA LEU A 84 9.89 -14.18 -13.61
C LEU A 84 10.06 -14.74 -15.03
N MET A 85 10.31 -16.04 -15.16
CA MET A 85 10.64 -16.68 -16.45
C MET A 85 9.48 -17.45 -17.10
N THR A 86 8.37 -17.64 -16.39
CA THR A 86 7.26 -18.46 -16.89
C THR A 86 6.57 -17.84 -18.10
N LYS A 87 6.04 -18.70 -18.98
CA LYS A 87 5.08 -18.32 -20.03
C LYS A 87 3.62 -18.47 -19.59
N ASP A 88 3.38 -19.20 -18.49
CA ASP A 88 2.06 -19.35 -17.90
C ASP A 88 1.63 -18.04 -17.24
N GLN A 89 0.66 -17.38 -17.88
CA GLN A 89 0.12 -16.11 -17.41
C GLN A 89 -0.49 -16.23 -16.01
N GLY A 90 -1.10 -17.37 -15.66
CA GLY A 90 -1.73 -17.61 -14.36
C GLY A 90 -0.76 -17.72 -13.19
N PHE A 91 0.53 -17.96 -13.48
CA PHE A 91 1.62 -18.09 -12.52
C PHE A 91 2.62 -16.91 -12.54
N SER A 92 2.53 -16.03 -13.53
CA SER A 92 3.40 -14.85 -13.71
C SER A 92 3.41 -13.89 -12.50
N VAL A 93 4.39 -12.97 -12.48
CA VAL A 93 4.41 -11.85 -11.50
C VAL A 93 3.14 -11.00 -11.59
N GLN A 94 2.60 -10.81 -12.81
CA GLN A 94 1.32 -10.11 -13.02
C GLN A 94 0.19 -10.79 -12.25
N ALA A 95 0.00 -12.09 -12.44
CA ALA A 95 -1.03 -12.84 -11.74
C ALA A 95 -0.80 -12.88 -10.22
N TYR A 96 0.46 -12.85 -9.77
CA TYR A 96 0.79 -12.74 -8.35
C TYR A 96 0.24 -11.44 -7.76
N VAL A 97 0.58 -10.28 -8.35
CA VAL A 97 0.15 -8.99 -7.80
C VAL A 97 -1.35 -8.75 -7.94
N GLU A 98 -2.00 -9.29 -8.97
CA GLU A 98 -3.45 -9.20 -9.18
C GLU A 98 -4.26 -10.04 -8.20
N LYS A 99 -3.63 -11.02 -7.53
CA LYS A 99 -4.26 -11.89 -6.53
C LYS A 99 -4.04 -11.42 -5.09
N CYS A 100 -3.23 -10.39 -4.87
CA CYS A 100 -2.90 -9.88 -3.54
C CYS A 100 -4.17 -9.39 -2.81
N GLN A 101 -4.60 -10.17 -1.81
CA GLN A 101 -5.70 -9.81 -0.92
C GLN A 101 -5.19 -8.84 0.14
N SER A 102 -6.05 -7.91 0.57
CA SER A 102 -5.83 -7.11 1.77
C SER A 102 -6.49 -7.80 2.98
N CYS A 103 -6.61 -7.09 4.11
CA CYS A 103 -7.54 -7.44 5.19
C CYS A 103 -8.68 -6.40 5.33
N VAL A 104 -8.91 -5.58 4.30
CA VAL A 104 -9.97 -4.58 4.25
C VAL A 104 -11.21 -5.20 3.61
N TYR A 105 -12.37 -5.02 4.23
CA TYR A 105 -13.65 -5.51 3.73
C TYR A 105 -14.49 -4.33 3.25
N ALA A 106 -15.23 -4.49 2.16
CA ALA A 106 -16.07 -3.41 1.62
C ALA A 106 -17.16 -2.99 2.62
N ASN A 107 -17.66 -3.94 3.42
CA ASN A 107 -18.60 -3.71 4.50
C ASN A 107 -18.59 -4.92 5.46
N SER A 108 -19.30 -4.80 6.59
CA SER A 108 -19.37 -5.82 7.64
C SER A 108 -20.07 -7.13 7.22
N SER A 109 -20.79 -7.14 6.10
CA SER A 109 -21.50 -8.31 5.60
C SER A 109 -20.68 -9.12 4.60
N GLU A 110 -19.60 -8.55 4.04
CA GLU A 110 -18.72 -9.26 3.12
C GLU A 110 -17.89 -10.33 3.84
N LYS A 111 -17.82 -11.52 3.23
CA LYS A 111 -17.04 -12.64 3.76
C LYS A 111 -15.61 -12.71 3.23
N LYS A 112 -15.30 -11.95 2.19
CA LYS A 112 -13.99 -11.93 1.55
C LYS A 112 -13.40 -10.52 1.61
N PRO A 113 -12.12 -10.39 1.97
CA PRO A 113 -11.47 -9.10 1.91
C PRO A 113 -11.30 -8.67 0.44
N LEU A 114 -11.24 -7.36 0.25
CA LEU A 114 -10.86 -6.74 -1.01
C LEU A 114 -9.42 -7.08 -1.34
N LYS A 115 -9.09 -7.06 -2.63
CA LYS A 115 -7.69 -6.98 -3.04
C LYS A 115 -7.11 -5.64 -2.63
N THR A 116 -5.80 -5.57 -2.46
CA THR A 116 -5.11 -4.32 -2.09
C THR A 116 -5.41 -3.19 -3.09
N PHE A 117 -5.41 -3.52 -4.38
CA PHE A 117 -5.76 -2.59 -5.46
C PHE A 117 -7.21 -2.09 -5.36
N ASP A 118 -8.16 -3.00 -5.10
CA ASP A 118 -9.58 -2.66 -5.00
C ASP A 118 -9.87 -1.85 -3.73
N ALA A 119 -9.16 -2.13 -2.63
CA ALA A 119 -9.25 -1.34 -1.40
C ALA A 119 -8.80 0.11 -1.63
N PHE A 120 -7.71 0.33 -2.38
CA PHE A 120 -7.29 1.67 -2.76
C PHE A 120 -8.34 2.37 -3.64
N ILE A 121 -8.89 1.69 -4.66
CA ILE A 121 -9.93 2.28 -5.54
C ILE A 121 -11.14 2.73 -4.72
N GLN A 122 -11.64 1.87 -3.82
CA GLN A 122 -12.78 2.23 -2.98
C GLN A 122 -12.47 3.41 -2.06
N ALA A 123 -11.28 3.43 -1.44
CA ALA A 123 -10.87 4.55 -0.62
C ALA A 123 -10.72 5.86 -1.43
N ALA A 124 -10.22 5.75 -2.66
CA ALA A 124 -10.06 6.88 -3.57
C ALA A 124 -11.40 7.54 -3.94
N GLN A 125 -12.49 6.77 -4.03
CA GLN A 125 -13.83 7.31 -4.29
C GLN A 125 -14.32 8.25 -3.18
N TYR A 126 -13.84 8.10 -1.94
CA TYR A 126 -14.20 9.00 -0.84
C TYR A 126 -13.55 10.38 -0.96
N ASN A 127 -12.29 10.43 -1.41
CA ASN A 127 -11.61 11.68 -1.69
C ASN A 127 -10.66 11.56 -2.90
N PRO A 128 -11.20 11.78 -4.12
CA PRO A 128 -10.43 11.67 -5.35
C PRO A 128 -9.26 12.66 -5.42
N LYS A 129 -9.37 13.83 -4.79
CA LYS A 129 -8.28 14.84 -4.76
C LYS A 129 -7.09 14.32 -3.95
N ALA A 130 -7.33 13.77 -2.75
CA ALA A 130 -6.28 13.18 -1.94
C ALA A 130 -5.65 11.97 -2.64
N ALA A 131 -6.46 11.10 -3.25
CA ALA A 131 -5.96 9.95 -4.01
C ALA A 131 -5.09 10.39 -5.21
N TYR A 132 -5.53 11.39 -5.98
CA TYR A 132 -4.74 11.95 -7.07
C TYR A 132 -3.40 12.49 -6.58
N ARG A 133 -3.39 13.21 -5.45
CA ARG A 133 -2.14 13.72 -4.85
C ARG A 133 -1.17 12.60 -4.48
N TRP A 134 -1.66 11.51 -3.91
CA TRP A 134 -0.82 10.35 -3.60
C TRP A 134 -0.27 9.69 -4.86
N LEU A 135 -1.08 9.58 -5.93
CA LEU A 135 -0.63 9.08 -7.23
C LEU A 135 0.41 10.00 -7.88
N GLU A 136 0.31 11.33 -7.73
CA GLU A 136 1.36 12.25 -8.17
C GLU A 136 2.68 12.02 -7.44
N ASN A 137 2.64 11.70 -6.14
CA ASN A 137 3.84 11.38 -5.39
C ASN A 137 4.44 10.05 -5.82
N LEU A 138 3.60 9.03 -6.06
CA LEU A 138 4.04 7.74 -6.59
C LEU A 138 4.70 7.89 -7.97
N ALA A 139 4.18 8.77 -8.83
CA ALA A 139 4.73 9.04 -10.16
C ALA A 139 6.14 9.64 -10.15
N LYS A 140 6.56 10.26 -9.02
CA LYS A 140 7.90 10.84 -8.87
C LYS A 140 8.95 9.78 -8.52
N ILE A 141 8.54 8.58 -8.11
CA ILE A 141 9.44 7.52 -7.69
C ILE A 141 9.86 6.73 -8.93
N SER A 142 11.16 6.72 -9.23
CA SER A 142 11.71 5.96 -10.35
C SER A 142 12.13 4.54 -9.95
N THR A 143 12.26 3.65 -10.93
CA THR A 143 12.91 2.34 -10.77
C THR A 143 14.31 2.47 -10.17
N SER A 144 15.05 3.54 -10.49
CA SER A 144 16.39 3.76 -9.91
C SER A 144 16.31 4.03 -8.41
N ASP A 145 15.29 4.75 -7.94
CA ASP A 145 15.12 5.06 -6.52
C ASP A 145 14.83 3.79 -5.71
N THR A 146 13.97 2.91 -6.22
CA THR A 146 13.66 1.64 -5.56
C THR A 146 14.86 0.69 -5.59
N LEU A 147 15.58 0.59 -6.71
CA LEU A 147 16.80 -0.23 -6.80
C LEU A 147 17.89 0.26 -5.83
N LYS A 148 18.08 1.57 -5.69
CA LYS A 148 19.00 2.14 -4.69
C LYS A 148 18.63 1.75 -3.26
N LEU A 149 17.34 1.55 -2.95
CA LEU A 149 16.93 1.05 -1.63
C LEU A 149 17.31 -0.41 -1.45
N PHE A 150 17.05 -1.27 -2.44
CA PHE A 150 17.46 -2.68 -2.38
C PHE A 150 18.97 -2.84 -2.28
N GLN A 151 19.75 -2.00 -2.97
CA GLN A 151 21.22 -2.03 -2.92
C GLN A 151 21.81 -1.66 -1.55
N LYS A 152 21.03 -1.08 -0.63
CA LYS A 152 21.46 -0.85 0.75
C LYS A 152 21.39 -2.12 1.60
N ILE A 153 20.66 -3.14 1.14
CA ILE A 153 20.58 -4.43 1.83
C ILE A 153 21.85 -5.22 1.49
N PRO A 154 22.57 -5.74 2.50
CA PRO A 154 23.77 -6.54 2.23
C PRO A 154 23.44 -7.76 1.34
N PRO A 155 24.27 -8.09 0.34
CA PRO A 155 24.00 -9.16 -0.62
C PRO A 155 23.88 -10.55 0.03
N GLU A 156 24.46 -10.75 1.21
CA GLU A 156 24.31 -11.97 2.02
C GLU A 156 22.95 -12.09 2.74
N ARG A 157 22.14 -11.02 2.73
CA ARG A 157 20.80 -11.00 3.34
C ARG A 157 19.67 -11.16 2.33
N ILE A 158 19.92 -10.92 1.05
CA ILE A 158 18.90 -10.99 0.01
C ILE A 158 19.52 -11.43 -1.32
N ALA A 159 18.91 -12.42 -1.95
CA ALA A 159 19.34 -12.87 -3.27
C ALA A 159 18.96 -11.85 -4.35
N SER A 160 19.79 -11.74 -5.39
CA SER A 160 19.51 -10.85 -6.53
C SER A 160 18.17 -11.17 -7.20
N ILE A 161 17.81 -12.46 -7.29
CA ILE A 161 16.53 -12.88 -7.89
C ILE A 161 15.31 -12.43 -7.08
N SER A 162 15.45 -12.34 -5.76
CA SER A 162 14.41 -11.82 -4.87
C SER A 162 14.28 -10.30 -5.03
N ILE A 163 15.39 -9.57 -5.24
CA ILE A 163 15.35 -8.15 -5.62
C ILE A 163 14.66 -7.97 -6.97
N GLU A 164 15.00 -8.76 -7.98
CA GLU A 164 14.38 -8.69 -9.31
C GLU A 164 12.86 -8.93 -9.25
N PHE A 165 12.43 -9.92 -8.46
CA PHE A 165 11.02 -10.22 -8.26
C PHE A 165 10.28 -9.07 -7.54
N ALA A 166 10.84 -8.56 -6.44
CA ALA A 166 10.27 -7.42 -5.72
C ALA A 166 10.22 -6.15 -6.57
N GLN A 167 11.27 -5.89 -7.36
CA GLN A 167 11.29 -4.78 -8.32
C GLN A 167 10.19 -4.93 -9.37
N LYS A 168 9.95 -6.15 -9.86
CA LYS A 168 8.89 -6.39 -10.83
C LYS A 168 7.49 -6.21 -10.25
N ILE A 169 7.28 -6.55 -8.99
CA ILE A 169 6.04 -6.23 -8.25
C ILE A 169 5.80 -4.71 -8.24
N LEU A 170 6.81 -3.94 -7.83
CA LEU A 170 6.73 -2.48 -7.74
C LEU A 170 6.41 -1.85 -9.10
N GLU A 171 7.08 -2.29 -10.17
CA GLU A 171 6.85 -1.78 -11.53
C GLU A 171 5.42 -2.04 -12.03
N ILE A 172 4.93 -3.27 -11.88
CA ILE A 172 3.61 -3.66 -12.35
C ILE A 172 2.55 -2.89 -11.57
N ASN A 173 2.63 -2.87 -10.24
CA ASN A 173 1.64 -2.18 -9.43
C ASN A 173 1.71 -0.66 -9.61
N GLN A 174 2.90 -0.07 -9.76
CA GLN A 174 3.03 1.36 -10.08
C GLN A 174 2.34 1.68 -11.41
N THR A 175 2.59 0.88 -12.46
CA THR A 175 1.94 1.06 -13.77
C THR A 175 0.41 0.99 -13.64
N ARG A 176 -0.11 -0.01 -12.94
CA ARG A 176 -1.56 -0.19 -12.72
C ARG A 176 -2.17 0.97 -11.94
N LEU A 177 -1.50 1.43 -10.88
CA LEU A 177 -1.98 2.54 -10.05
C LEU A 177 -1.96 3.87 -10.83
N LEU A 178 -0.89 4.14 -11.58
CA LEU A 178 -0.77 5.37 -12.35
C LEU A 178 -1.75 5.42 -13.52
N ALA A 179 -2.18 4.29 -14.07
CA ALA A 179 -3.27 4.26 -15.05
C ALA A 179 -4.59 4.85 -14.49
N LEU A 180 -4.85 4.70 -13.18
CA LEU A 180 -6.05 5.27 -12.53
C LEU A 180 -6.03 6.80 -12.51
N ARG A 181 -4.84 7.39 -12.44
CA ARG A 181 -4.66 8.85 -12.47
C ARG A 181 -5.20 9.43 -13.79
N ASP A 182 -4.93 8.74 -14.89
CA ASP A 182 -5.23 9.22 -16.23
C ASP A 182 -6.72 8.99 -16.60
N THR A 183 -7.38 8.01 -15.96
CA THR A 183 -8.81 7.71 -16.17
C THR A 183 -9.78 8.56 -15.34
N ARG A 184 -9.27 9.50 -14.51
CA ARG A 184 -10.04 10.30 -13.53
C ARG A 184 -10.82 9.43 -12.55
N LEU A 185 -10.14 9.06 -11.45
CA LEU A 185 -10.71 8.46 -10.23
C LEU A 185 -12.08 9.03 -9.84
#